data_AF-A0A3A9SQZ3-F1
#
_entry.id   AF-A0A3A9SQZ3-F1
#
_cell.length_a   1.000
_cell.length_b   1.000
_cell.length_c   1.000
_cell.angle_alpha   90.00
_cell.angle_beta   90.00
_cell.angle_gamma   90.00
#
_symmetry.space_group_name_H-M   'P 1'
#
loop_
_entity.id
_entity.type
_entity.pdbx_description
1 polymer ?
#
loop_
_entity_poly.entity_id
_entity_poly.type
_entity_poly.pdbx_seq_one_letter_code
_entity_poly.pdbx_strand_id
1 'polypeptide(L)' 'MKRIFRKADEMELAVNYKAARNAFVFMEFTLAIYCLICVLQTGELPWAWLIFVFSGLVFWGTKMIENKRLLSSGDSDEE' A
#
# COMPACT_ATOMS: atom_id res chain seq x y z
N MET A 1 6.15 -20.64 24.04
CA MET A 1 6.17 -19.53 23.04
C MET A 1 4.79 -19.38 22.41
N LYS A 2 3.92 -18.55 22.98
CA LYS A 2 2.58 -18.25 22.40
C LYS A 2 2.19 -16.84 22.81
N ARG A 3 2.69 -15.83 22.09
CA ARG A 3 2.25 -14.42 22.18
C ARG A 3 2.82 -13.52 21.06
N ILE A 4 3.09 -14.08 19.88
CA ILE A 4 3.69 -13.31 18.76
C ILE A 4 2.62 -12.51 18.00
N PHE A 5 1.33 -12.83 18.17
CA PHE A 5 0.23 -12.08 17.59
C PHE A 5 -0.67 -11.54 18.70
N ARG A 6 -0.28 -10.42 19.31
CA ARG A 6 -1.28 -9.55 19.95
C ARG A 6 -2.07 -8.92 18.79
N LYS A 7 -3.38 -9.16 18.78
CA LYS A 7 -4.29 -8.45 17.88
C LYS A 7 -4.08 -6.96 18.16
N ALA A 8 -3.60 -6.20 17.17
CA ALA A 8 -3.45 -4.77 17.32
C ALA A 8 -4.84 -4.18 17.57
N ASP A 9 -4.92 -3.19 18.45
CA ASP A 9 -6.17 -2.49 18.69
C ASP A 9 -6.63 -1.80 17.39
N GLU A 10 -7.93 -1.74 17.15
CA GLU A 10 -8.50 -1.24 15.89
C GLU A 10 -8.02 0.19 15.60
N MET A 11 -7.84 0.99 16.67
CA MET A 11 -7.34 2.34 16.61
C MET A 11 -5.87 2.42 16.15
N GLU A 12 -5.01 1.50 16.60
CA GLU A 12 -3.60 1.45 16.17
C GLU A 12 -3.47 1.00 14.71
N LEU A 13 -4.30 0.04 14.29
CA LEU A 13 -4.34 -0.42 12.90
C LEU A 13 -4.75 0.71 11.95
N ALA A 14 -5.78 1.49 12.31
CA ALA A 14 -6.27 2.61 11.51
C ALA A 14 -5.22 3.72 11.33
N VAL A 15 -4.47 4.05 12.40
CA VAL A 15 -3.39 5.03 12.34
C VAL A 15 -2.24 4.53 11.46
N ASN A 16 -1.82 3.28 11.63
CA ASN A 16 -0.77 2.68 10.80
C ASN A 16 -1.17 2.64 9.32
N TYR A 17 -2.41 2.27 9.01
CA TYR A 17 -2.90 2.25 7.64
C TYR A 17 -2.89 3.65 7.01
N LYS A 18 -3.33 4.67 7.76
CA LYS A 18 -3.31 6.06 7.31
C LYS A 18 -1.88 6.55 7.05
N ALA A 19 -0.94 6.23 7.94
CA ALA A 19 0.47 6.57 7.78
C ALA A 19 1.08 5.86 6.55
N ALA A 20 0.84 4.55 6.40
CA ALA A 20 1.31 3.76 5.28
C ALA A 20 0.77 4.29 3.93
N ARG A 21 -0.52 4.66 3.88
CA ARG A 21 -1.12 5.28 2.69
C ARG A 21 -0.43 6.60 2.34
N ASN A 22 -0.14 7.44 3.32
CA ASN A 22 0.49 8.74 3.08
C ASN A 22 1.93 8.58 2.59
N ALA A 23 2.68 7.65 3.19
CA ALA A 23 4.03 7.29 2.75
C ALA A 23 4.03 6.72 1.33
N PHE A 24 3.07 5.85 1.01
CA PHE A 24 2.91 5.29 -0.33
C PHE A 24 2.65 6.37 -1.38
N VAL A 25 1.71 7.29 -1.12
CA VAL A 25 1.39 8.40 -2.04
C VAL A 25 2.59 9.31 -2.25
N PHE A 26 3.33 9.64 -1.20
CA PHE A 26 4.55 10.45 -1.32
C PHE A 26 5.62 9.76 -2.16
N MET A 27 5.83 8.46 -1.94
CA MET A 27 6.80 7.65 -2.68
C MET A 27 6.42 7.55 -4.16
N GLU A 28 5.17 7.19 -4.49
CA GLU A 28 4.64 7.15 -5.85
C GLU A 28 4.82 8.49 -6.57
N PHE A 29 4.46 9.58 -5.90
CA PHE A 29 4.57 10.92 -6.48
C PHE A 29 6.04 11.28 -6.79
N THR A 30 6.95 10.97 -5.87
CA THR A 30 8.38 11.21 -6.07
C THR A 30 8.94 10.36 -7.21
N LEU A 31 8.54 9.08 -7.30
CA LEU A 31 8.94 8.19 -8.39
C LEU A 31 8.37 8.65 -9.74
N ALA A 32 7.14 9.13 -9.77
CA ALA A 32 6.51 9.66 -10.97
C ALA A 32 7.29 10.88 -11.49
N ILE A 33 7.65 11.81 -10.60
CA ILE A 33 8.50 12.97 -10.95
C ILE A 33 9.86 12.52 -11.47
N TYR A 34 10.51 11.58 -10.79
CA TYR A 34 11.82 11.07 -11.22
C TYR A 34 11.74 10.43 -12.61
N CYS A 35 10.75 9.58 -12.85
CA CYS A 35 10.54 8.95 -14.16
C CYS A 35 10.26 10.00 -15.24
N LEU A 36 9.47 11.03 -14.93
CA LEU A 36 9.17 12.11 -15.86
C LEU A 36 10.43 12.93 -16.21
N ILE A 37 11.28 13.25 -15.24
CA ILE A 37 12.55 13.94 -15.47
C ILE A 37 13.48 13.09 -16.35
N CYS A 38 13.62 11.80 -16.07
CA CYS A 38 14.45 10.91 -16.89
C CYS A 38 13.94 10.85 -18.33
N VAL A 39 12.63 10.66 -18.53
CA VAL A 39 12.05 10.60 -19.88
C VAL A 39 12.26 11.92 -20.63
N LEU A 40 12.18 13.07 -19.97
CA LEU A 40 12.44 14.37 -20.60
C LEU A 40 13.91 14.60 -20.94
N GLN A 41 14.84 14.04 -20.16
CA GLN A 41 16.29 14.27 -20.35
C GLN A 41 16.93 13.26 -21.31
N THR A 42 16.64 11.97 -21.15
CA THR A 42 17.27 10.89 -21.93
C THR A 42 16.34 10.27 -22.97
N GLY A 43 15.03 10.51 -22.89
CA GLY A 43 14.04 9.85 -23.77
C GLY A 43 13.80 8.37 -23.41
N GLU A 44 14.47 7.86 -22.38
CA GLU A 44 14.40 6.47 -21.95
C GLU A 44 13.62 6.34 -20.63
N LEU A 45 12.87 5.23 -20.50
CA LEU A 45 12.16 4.88 -19.28
C LEU A 45 13.14 4.29 -18.26
N PRO A 46 13.40 4.95 -17.12
CA PRO A 46 14.34 4.45 -16.13
C PRO A 46 13.75 3.21 -15.45
N TRP A 47 14.59 2.23 -15.09
CA TRP A 47 14.20 1.03 -14.32
C TRP A 47 13.34 1.31 -13.07
N ALA A 48 13.43 2.50 -12.49
CA ALA A 48 12.55 3.00 -11.43
C ALA A 48 11.04 2.94 -11.79
N TRP A 49 10.69 2.93 -13.08
CA TRP A 49 9.31 2.74 -13.55
C TRP A 49 8.73 1.38 -13.11
N LEU A 50 9.56 0.33 -13.03
CA LEU A 50 9.12 -0.97 -12.53
C LEU A 50 8.75 -0.89 -11.06
N ILE A 51 9.54 -0.17 -10.27
CA ILE A 51 9.29 0.03 -8.83
C ILE A 51 7.96 0.77 -8.65
N PHE A 52 7.69 1.78 -9.48
CA PHE A 52 6.41 2.49 -9.49
C PHE A 52 5.24 1.51 -9.69
N VAL A 53 5.26 0.74 -10.78
CA VAL A 53 4.18 -0.21 -11.10
C VAL A 53 4.01 -1.31 -10.05
N PHE A 54 5.11 -1.93 -9.60
CA PHE A 54 5.03 -2.99 -8.59
C PHE A 54 4.56 -2.45 -7.24
N SER A 55 4.99 -1.26 -6.85
CA SER A 55 4.54 -0.66 -5.59
C SER A 55 3.04 -0.38 -5.60
N GLY A 56 2.51 0.11 -6.73
CA GLY A 56 1.07 0.26 -6.95
C GLY A 56 0.31 -1.06 -6.85
N LEU A 57 0.79 -2.10 -7.54
CA LEU A 57 0.17 -3.43 -7.48
C LEU A 57 0.13 -4.01 -6.06
N VAL A 58 1.23 -3.88 -5.31
CA VAL A 58 1.30 -4.38 -3.92
C VAL A 58 0.38 -3.59 -3.01
N PHE A 59 0.33 -2.27 -3.13
CA PHE A 59 -0.50 -1.42 -2.29
C PHE A 59 -2.00 -1.69 -2.53
N TRP A 60 -2.43 -1.69 -3.79
CA TRP A 60 -3.82 -1.96 -4.15
C TRP A 60 -4.21 -3.41 -3.89
N GLY A 61 -3.31 -4.36 -4.12
CA GLY A 61 -3.51 -5.78 -3.80
C GLY A 61 -3.74 -6.02 -2.31
N THR A 62 -2.88 -5.46 -1.47
CA THR A 62 -3.02 -5.54 0.00
C THR A 62 -4.34 -4.92 0.46
N LYS A 63 -4.67 -3.73 -0.05
CA LYS A 63 -5.93 -3.05 0.26
C LYS A 63 -7.16 -3.87 -0.12
N MET A 64 -7.14 -4.54 -1.29
CA MET A 64 -8.26 -5.38 -1.73
C MET A 64 -8.44 -6.60 -0.82
N ILE A 65 -7.34 -7.23 -0.40
CA ILE A 65 -7.36 -8.38 0.51
C ILE A 65 -7.88 -7.97 1.89
N GLU A 66 -7.42 -6.85 2.43
CA GLU A 66 -7.89 -6.33 3.72
C GLU A 66 -9.38 -5.98 3.69
N ASN A 67 -9.85 -5.30 2.64
CA ASN A 67 -11.29 -5.00 2.48
C ASN A 67 -12.13 -6.29 2.41
N LYS A 68 -11.66 -7.32 1.68
CA LYS A 68 -12.36 -8.60 1.63
C LYS A 68 -12.43 -9.29 2.99
N ARG A 69 -11.35 -9.23 3.78
CA ARG A 69 -11.32 -9.80 5.14
C ARG A 69 -12.31 -9.09 6.06
N LEU A 70 -12.36 -7.76 6.03
CA LEU A 70 -13.30 -6.97 6.83
C LEU A 70 -14.76 -7.26 6.47
N LEU A 71 -15.09 -7.34 5.17
CA LEU A 71 -16.44 -7.67 4.71
C LEU A 71 -16.84 -9.10 5.09
N SER A 72 -15.92 -10.07 4.98
CA SER A 72 -16.18 -11.47 5.35
C SER A 72 -16.34 -11.67 6.86
N SER A 73 -15.74 -10.83 7.71
CA SER A 73 -15.89 -10.91 9.16
C SER A 73 -17.19 -10.27 9.67
N GLY A 74 -17.76 -9.31 8.95
CA GLY A 74 -19.05 -8.70 9.32
C GLY A 74 -20.26 -9.63 9.16
N ASP A 75 -20.16 -10.65 8.32
CA ASP A 75 -21.24 -11.62 8.05
C ASP A 75 -21.30 -12.75 9.08
N SER A 76 -20.31 -12.83 9.99
CA SER A 76 -20.20 -13.90 11.00
C SER A 76 -20.76 -13.53 12.37
N ASP A 77 -21.06 -12.25 12.58
CA ASP A 77 -21.51 -11.71 13.88
C ASP A 77 -23.03 -11.42 13.90
N GLU A 78 -23.75 -11.70 12.80
CA GLU A 78 -25.22 -11.55 12.69
C GLU A 78 -26.01 -12.87 12.65
N GLU A 79 -25.38 -14.04 12.83
CA GLU A 79 -26.08 -15.34 13.03
C GLU A 79 -26.01 -15.87 14.47
#